data_AF-A0A4R2CRY3-F1
#
_entry.id   AF-A0A4R2CRY3-F1
#
_cell.length_a   1.000
_cell.length_b   1.000
_cell.length_c   1.000
_cell.angle_alpha   90.00
_cell.angle_beta   90.00
_cell.angle_gamma   90.00
#
_symmetry.space_group_name_H-M   'P 1'
#
loop_
_entity.id
_entity.type
_entity.pdbx_description
1 polymer ?
#
loop_
_entity_poly.entity_id
_entity_poly.type
_entity_poly.pdbx_seq_one_letter_code
_entity_poly.pdbx_strand_id
1 'polypeptide(L)'
;MVQQALSRRTFLSGGRRSAAARIRPPGIAEEGLAACTGCGQCVEHCPTGVIALVDGLPALDFSTAECTFCGACAQNCPEPVFADGVAGRFDHVVAIASSCLPFQGVDCQACRDACPTAAIRFRPVRGGPFVPDLLAEACTGCGACISVCPVGAVSTAPRNAEAAYA
;
A
#
# COMPACT_ATOMS: atom_id res chain seq x y z
N MET A 1 -8.02 5.11 -26.05
CA MET A 1 -8.75 3.96 -25.46
C MET A 1 -8.05 2.67 -25.90
N VAL A 2 -7.08 2.18 -25.12
CA VAL A 2 -6.38 0.94 -25.46
C VAL A 2 -7.23 -0.21 -24.93
N GLN A 3 -7.98 -0.85 -25.83
CA GLN A 3 -8.71 -2.08 -25.53
C GLN A 3 -7.70 -3.22 -25.42
N GLN A 4 -7.47 -3.74 -24.21
CA GLN A 4 -6.74 -4.99 -24.05
C GLN A 4 -7.64 -6.14 -24.52
N ALA A 5 -7.28 -6.74 -25.66
CA ALA A 5 -7.96 -7.91 -26.18
C ALA A 5 -7.75 -9.10 -25.22
N LEU A 6 -8.84 -9.55 -24.59
CA LEU A 6 -8.86 -10.75 -23.76
C LEU A 6 -8.61 -11.97 -24.64
N SER A 7 -7.43 -12.58 -24.50
CA SER A 7 -7.10 -13.83 -25.18
C SER A 7 -7.97 -14.99 -24.66
N ARG A 8 -8.47 -15.83 -25.57
CA ARG A 8 -9.31 -17.02 -25.28
C ARG A 8 -8.72 -17.95 -24.22
N ARG A 9 -7.38 -18.00 -24.10
CA ARG A 9 -6.68 -18.79 -23.08
C ARG A 9 -6.90 -18.25 -21.66
N THR A 10 -7.08 -16.94 -21.50
CA THR A 10 -7.25 -16.26 -20.20
C THR A 10 -8.66 -16.46 -19.63
N PHE A 11 -9.65 -16.71 -20.49
CA PHE A 11 -11.04 -17.00 -20.07
C PHE A 11 -11.19 -18.44 -19.57
N LEU A 12 -10.54 -19.41 -20.23
CA LEU A 12 -10.68 -20.85 -19.92
C LEU A 12 -9.84 -21.32 -18.73
N SER A 13 -8.80 -20.57 -18.33
CA SER A 13 -7.99 -20.86 -17.13
C SER A 13 -8.56 -20.26 -15.85
N GLY A 14 -9.84 -19.84 -15.87
CA GLY A 14 -10.48 -19.19 -14.72
C GLY A 14 -9.79 -17.89 -14.37
N GLY A 15 -9.54 -17.06 -15.40
CA GLY A 15 -8.95 -15.73 -15.35
C GLY A 15 -8.23 -15.47 -14.04
N ARG A 16 -6.92 -15.78 -13.99
CA ARG A 16 -6.04 -15.30 -12.93
C ARG A 16 -6.20 -13.78 -12.88
N ARG A 17 -7.19 -13.32 -12.10
CA ARG A 17 -7.36 -11.96 -11.65
C ARG A 17 -6.00 -11.69 -11.04
N SER A 18 -5.22 -10.87 -11.74
CA SER A 18 -3.79 -10.69 -11.49
C SER A 18 -3.60 -10.71 -9.99
N ALA A 19 -2.94 -11.75 -9.49
CA ALA A 19 -2.52 -11.83 -8.11
C ALA A 19 -1.41 -10.78 -7.96
N ALA A 20 -1.79 -9.49 -8.02
CA ALA A 20 -0.99 -8.42 -7.48
C ALA A 20 -0.69 -8.89 -6.07
N ALA A 21 0.60 -9.18 -5.82
CA ALA A 21 1.06 -9.70 -4.55
C ALA A 21 0.43 -8.85 -3.45
N ARG A 22 -0.50 -9.46 -2.71
CA ARG A 22 -1.25 -8.76 -1.67
C ARG A 22 -0.22 -8.31 -0.63
N ILE A 23 -0.29 -7.05 -0.26
CA ILE A 23 0.60 -6.52 0.77
C ILE A 23 0.17 -7.18 2.08
N ARG A 24 1.08 -7.92 2.71
CA ARG A 24 0.78 -8.64 3.94
C ARG A 24 1.00 -7.73 5.15
N PRO A 25 0.38 -8.03 6.29
CA PRO A 25 0.76 -7.43 7.56
C PRO A 25 2.28 -7.51 7.81
N PRO A 26 2.86 -6.51 8.49
CA PRO A 26 4.30 -6.47 8.76
C PRO A 26 4.73 -7.66 9.62
N GLY A 27 5.86 -8.28 9.29
CA GLY A 27 6.43 -9.41 10.03
C GLY A 27 6.00 -10.80 9.53
N ILE A 28 5.09 -10.90 8.56
CA ILE A 28 4.75 -12.18 7.93
C ILE A 28 5.74 -12.50 6.81
N ALA A 29 6.51 -13.57 6.96
CA ALA A 29 7.33 -14.15 5.90
C ALA A 29 6.52 -15.15 5.05
N GLU A 30 6.98 -15.47 3.84
CA GLU A 30 6.30 -16.44 2.96
C GLU A 30 6.17 -17.82 3.64
N GLU A 31 7.19 -18.23 4.38
CA GLU A 31 7.23 -19.52 5.08
C GLU A 31 6.23 -19.57 6.24
N GLY A 32 6.07 -18.47 6.97
CA GLY A 32 5.12 -18.36 8.09
C GLY A 32 3.66 -18.40 7.62
N LEU A 33 3.39 -17.96 6.40
CA LEU A 33 2.03 -17.92 5.84
C LEU A 33 1.42 -19.33 5.69
N ALA A 34 2.25 -20.36 5.53
CA ALA A 34 1.78 -21.75 5.47
C ALA A 34 1.13 -22.23 6.78
N ALA A 35 1.45 -21.60 7.91
CA ALA A 35 0.82 -21.87 9.21
C ALA A 35 -0.48 -21.09 9.42
N CYS A 36 -0.83 -20.16 8.52
CA CYS A 36 -2.03 -19.34 8.69
C CYS A 36 -3.30 -20.17 8.51
N THR A 37 -4.10 -20.28 9.57
CA THR A 37 -5.39 -20.98 9.56
C THR A 37 -6.55 -20.13 9.06
N GLY A 38 -6.33 -18.85 8.76
CA GLY A 38 -7.39 -17.93 8.32
C GLY A 38 -8.37 -17.55 9.43
N CYS A 39 -7.99 -17.67 10.71
CA CYS A 39 -8.85 -17.44 11.86
C CYS A 39 -9.36 -16.00 12.04
N GLY A 40 -8.73 -15.01 11.39
CA GLY A 40 -9.20 -13.62 11.39
C GLY A 40 -8.84 -12.78 12.62
N GLN A 41 -8.11 -13.32 13.60
CA GLN A 41 -7.71 -12.57 14.81
C GLN A 41 -6.92 -11.29 14.50
N CYS A 42 -6.09 -11.30 13.46
CA CYS A 42 -5.38 -10.11 13.01
C CYS A 42 -6.31 -9.00 12.47
N VAL A 43 -7.46 -9.34 11.89
CA VAL A 43 -8.47 -8.39 11.42
C VAL A 43 -9.21 -7.80 12.61
N GLU A 44 -9.67 -8.65 13.53
CA GLU A 44 -10.44 -8.26 14.72
C GLU A 44 -9.66 -7.28 15.63
N HIS A 45 -8.36 -7.53 15.80
CA HIS A 45 -7.51 -6.72 16.67
C HIS A 45 -6.78 -5.58 15.95
N CYS A 46 -7.04 -5.34 14.67
CA CYS A 46 -6.44 -4.21 13.95
C CYS A 46 -7.15 -2.89 14.31
N PRO A 47 -6.52 -1.96 15.05
CA PRO A 47 -7.20 -0.74 15.51
C PRO A 47 -7.58 0.21 14.38
N THR A 48 -6.85 0.18 13.26
CA THR A 48 -7.15 1.02 12.09
C THR A 48 -8.11 0.33 11.11
N GLY A 49 -8.35 -0.97 11.25
CA GLY A 49 -9.17 -1.74 10.31
C GLY A 49 -8.53 -1.94 8.92
N VAL A 50 -7.22 -1.71 8.77
CA VAL A 50 -6.53 -1.83 7.46
C VAL A 50 -6.36 -3.28 6.99
N ILE A 51 -6.54 -4.28 7.85
CA ILE A 51 -6.34 -5.69 7.51
C ILE A 51 -7.68 -6.31 7.10
N ALA A 52 -7.67 -7.04 5.98
CA ALA A 52 -8.78 -7.87 5.52
C ALA A 52 -8.32 -9.31 5.24
N LEU A 53 -9.25 -10.28 5.27
CA LEU A 53 -8.98 -11.62 4.77
C LEU A 53 -9.39 -11.71 3.30
N VAL A 54 -8.44 -12.10 2.45
CA VAL A 54 -8.69 -12.33 1.02
C VAL A 54 -8.19 -13.73 0.71
N ASP A 55 -9.06 -14.59 0.18
CA ASP A 55 -8.80 -16.03 -0.02
C ASP A 55 -8.30 -16.75 1.26
N GLY A 56 -8.82 -16.36 2.43
CA GLY A 56 -8.46 -16.94 3.72
C GLY A 56 -7.12 -16.46 4.29
N LEU A 57 -6.40 -15.56 3.60
CA LEU A 57 -5.11 -15.02 4.06
C LEU A 57 -5.20 -13.52 4.35
N PRO A 58 -4.46 -13.01 5.35
CA PRO A 58 -4.49 -11.61 5.69
C PRO A 58 -3.77 -10.75 4.66
N ALA A 59 -4.39 -9.64 4.29
CA ALA A 59 -3.88 -8.64 3.38
C ALA A 59 -4.21 -7.23 3.89
N LEU A 60 -3.34 -6.26 3.62
CA LEU A 60 -3.56 -4.85 3.88
C LEU A 60 -4.34 -4.21 2.73
N ASP A 61 -5.36 -3.45 3.07
CA ASP A 61 -6.14 -2.61 2.16
C ASP A 61 -5.90 -1.13 2.48
N PHE A 62 -4.92 -0.53 1.81
CA PHE A 62 -4.60 0.88 2.02
C PHE A 62 -5.63 1.86 1.43
N SER A 63 -6.67 1.37 0.75
CA SER A 63 -7.77 2.23 0.32
C SER A 63 -8.70 2.62 1.47
N THR A 64 -8.71 1.84 2.56
CA THR A 64 -9.61 2.07 3.70
C THR A 64 -8.90 2.75 4.88
N ALA A 65 -7.65 2.37 5.16
CA ALA A 65 -6.90 2.88 6.30
C ALA A 65 -5.38 2.69 6.14
N GLU A 66 -4.61 3.12 7.13
CA GLU A 66 -3.16 2.96 7.19
C GLU A 66 -2.71 1.86 8.16
N CYS A 67 -1.48 1.39 8.01
CA CYS A 67 -0.79 0.59 9.01
C CYS A 67 0.09 1.48 9.90
N THR A 68 -0.20 1.52 11.21
CA THR A 68 0.57 2.27 12.21
C THR A 68 1.75 1.49 12.80
N PHE A 69 2.01 0.28 12.30
CA PHE A 69 3.02 -0.63 12.84
C PHE A 69 2.87 -0.95 14.35
N CYS A 70 1.63 -0.90 14.87
CA CYS A 70 1.37 -1.13 16.29
C CYS A 70 1.64 -2.57 16.79
N GLY A 71 1.70 -3.54 15.87
CA GLY A 71 2.00 -4.94 16.20
C GLY A 71 0.85 -5.76 16.79
N ALA A 72 -0.36 -5.20 16.96
CA ALA A 72 -1.51 -5.93 17.51
C ALA A 72 -1.83 -7.22 16.74
N CYS A 73 -1.71 -7.19 15.40
CA CYS A 73 -1.91 -8.38 14.57
C CYS A 73 -0.94 -9.54 14.90
N ALA A 74 0.30 -9.25 15.27
CA ALA A 74 1.28 -10.26 15.67
C ALA A 74 1.04 -10.75 17.10
N GLN A 75 0.69 -9.84 18.02
CA GLN A 75 0.43 -10.16 19.44
C GLN A 75 -0.78 -11.07 19.64
N ASN A 76 -1.79 -10.94 18.79
CA ASN A 76 -3.04 -11.68 18.89
C ASN A 76 -3.11 -12.89 17.92
N CYS A 77 -2.03 -13.18 17.17
CA CYS A 77 -2.03 -14.33 16.27
C CYS A 77 -1.80 -15.62 17.06
N PRO A 78 -2.71 -16.62 17.00
CA PRO A 78 -2.51 -17.90 17.68
C PRO A 78 -1.54 -18.82 16.92
N GLU A 79 -1.22 -18.50 15.67
CA GLU A 79 -0.37 -19.30 14.79
C GLU A 79 1.04 -18.70 14.69
N PRO A 80 2.08 -19.52 14.43
CA PRO A 80 3.46 -19.06 14.27
C PRO A 80 3.69 -18.43 12.87
N VAL A 81 2.87 -17.44 12.51
CA VAL A 81 2.89 -16.77 11.19
C VAL A 81 3.82 -15.57 11.17
N PHE A 82 3.94 -14.87 12.30
CA PHE A 82 4.76 -13.67 12.44
C PHE A 82 6.15 -14.03 12.96
N ALA A 83 7.20 -13.50 12.31
CA ALA A 83 8.56 -13.58 12.81
C ALA A 83 8.78 -12.61 13.98
N ASP A 84 9.82 -12.85 14.78
CA ASP A 84 10.19 -11.96 15.89
C ASP A 84 10.54 -10.55 15.39
N GLY A 85 9.82 -9.56 15.92
CA GLY A 85 10.01 -8.14 15.60
C GLY A 85 9.06 -7.62 14.52
N VAL A 86 8.32 -6.56 14.83
CA VAL A 86 7.50 -5.86 13.83
C VAL A 86 8.41 -4.94 13.04
N ALA A 87 8.57 -5.21 11.75
CA ALA A 87 9.28 -4.31 10.86
C ALA A 87 8.59 -2.94 10.85
N GLY A 88 9.29 -1.88 11.26
CA GLY A 88 8.77 -0.51 11.27
C GLY A 88 8.66 0.15 9.88
N ARG A 89 8.80 -0.65 8.82
CA ARG A 89 8.70 -0.24 7.41
C ARG A 89 8.41 -1.45 6.53
N PHE A 90 7.82 -1.20 5.36
CA PHE A 90 7.64 -2.19 4.30
C PHE A 90 8.72 -2.11 3.21
N ASP A 91 8.83 -3.18 2.42
CA ASP A 91 9.70 -3.29 1.24
C ASP A 91 9.13 -2.60 -0.02
N HIS A 92 8.07 -1.82 0.15
CA HIS A 92 7.51 -0.95 -0.87
C HIS A 92 7.52 0.50 -0.40
N VAL A 93 7.40 1.40 -1.37
CA VAL A 93 7.14 2.82 -1.17
C VAL A 93 5.81 3.18 -1.85
N VAL A 94 5.45 4.45 -1.84
CA VAL A 94 4.34 4.95 -2.65
C VAL A 94 4.85 5.50 -3.97
N ALA A 95 4.01 5.49 -4.99
CA ALA A 95 4.19 6.18 -6.25
C ALA A 95 3.04 7.18 -6.42
N ILE A 96 3.32 8.28 -7.10
CA ILE A 96 2.36 9.35 -7.35
C ILE A 96 2.19 9.47 -8.86
N ALA A 97 1.01 9.13 -9.34
CA ALA A 97 0.68 9.09 -10.75
C ALA A 97 0.54 10.50 -11.36
N SER A 98 0.74 10.60 -12.67
CA SER A 98 0.48 11.80 -13.48
C SER A 98 -0.94 12.37 -13.34
N SER A 99 -1.92 11.59 -12.87
CA SER A 99 -3.28 12.05 -12.53
C SER A 99 -3.37 12.89 -11.25
N CYS A 100 -2.26 13.11 -10.52
CA CYS A 100 -2.23 13.93 -9.32
C CYS A 100 -2.68 15.37 -9.59
N LEU A 101 -3.57 15.90 -8.74
CA LEU A 101 -4.16 17.24 -8.87
C LEU A 101 -3.14 18.37 -9.10
N PRO A 102 -2.00 18.44 -8.36
CA PRO A 102 -0.92 19.39 -8.65
C PRO A 102 -0.34 19.32 -10.06
N PHE A 103 -0.21 18.11 -10.65
CA PHE A 103 0.22 17.97 -12.04
C PHE A 103 -0.83 18.46 -13.03
N GLN A 104 -2.09 18.55 -12.59
CA GLN A 104 -3.22 19.08 -13.34
C GLN A 104 -3.50 20.56 -13.02
N GLY A 105 -2.62 21.25 -12.27
CA GLY A 105 -2.74 22.68 -11.95
C GLY A 105 -3.66 23.00 -10.77
N VAL A 106 -4.08 22.01 -9.98
CA VAL A 106 -4.91 22.19 -8.78
C VAL A 106 -4.05 22.05 -7.52
N ASP A 107 -4.12 23.02 -6.62
CA ASP A 107 -3.41 22.94 -5.33
C ASP A 107 -4.06 21.90 -4.41
N CYS A 108 -3.29 20.87 -4.06
CA CYS A 108 -3.70 19.81 -3.16
C CYS A 108 -2.47 19.23 -2.48
N GLN A 109 -2.49 19.19 -1.14
CA GLN A 109 -1.38 18.68 -0.31
C GLN A 109 -1.85 17.62 0.70
N ALA A 110 -3.02 17.02 0.49
CA ALA A 110 -3.62 16.07 1.43
C ALA A 110 -2.68 14.91 1.80
N CYS A 111 -1.94 14.37 0.83
CA CYS A 111 -0.98 13.29 1.07
C CYS A 111 0.23 13.73 1.91
N ARG A 112 0.65 15.00 1.83
CA ARG A 112 1.70 15.57 2.67
C ARG A 112 1.23 15.71 4.10
N ASP A 113 0.02 16.25 4.30
CA ASP A 113 -0.54 16.48 5.63
C ASP A 113 -0.82 15.17 6.38
N ALA A 114 -1.20 14.11 5.65
CA ALA A 114 -1.41 12.78 6.22
C ALA A 114 -0.12 11.99 6.46
N CYS A 115 1.03 12.38 5.89
CA CYS A 115 2.23 11.55 5.95
C CYS A 115 2.94 11.66 7.32
N PRO A 116 2.94 10.61 8.17
CA PRO A 116 3.48 10.69 9.53
C PRO A 116 5.01 10.88 9.57
N THR A 117 5.72 10.43 8.53
CA THR A 117 7.17 10.59 8.41
C THR A 117 7.59 11.77 7.56
N ALA A 118 6.63 12.56 7.05
CA ALA A 118 6.86 13.64 6.11
C ALA A 118 7.75 13.21 4.92
N ALA A 119 7.54 12.01 4.40
CA ALA A 119 8.24 11.50 3.21
C ALA A 119 7.80 12.18 1.92
N ILE A 120 6.55 12.66 1.85
CA ILE A 120 6.03 13.39 0.69
C ILE A 120 6.25 14.88 0.92
N ARG A 121 7.12 15.47 0.10
CA ARG A 121 7.43 16.90 0.07
C ARG A 121 6.76 17.54 -1.14
N PHE A 122 6.64 18.85 -1.10
CA PHE A 122 6.05 19.64 -2.17
C PHE A 122 7.06 20.68 -2.60
N ARG A 123 7.58 20.55 -3.82
CA ARG A 123 8.61 21.45 -4.36
C ARG A 123 7.95 22.59 -5.15
N PRO A 124 8.46 23.82 -5.02
CA PRO A 124 7.93 24.94 -5.77
C PRO A 124 8.22 24.79 -7.27
N VAL A 125 7.26 25.19 -8.10
CA VAL A 125 7.40 25.31 -9.55
C VAL A 125 6.90 26.69 -9.99
N ARG A 126 7.44 27.21 -11.09
CA ARG A 126 7.03 28.53 -11.60
C ARG A 126 5.68 28.43 -12.28
N GLY A 127 4.75 29.31 -11.91
CA GLY A 127 3.47 29.47 -12.59
C GLY A 127 2.46 28.35 -12.33
N GLY A 128 2.64 27.55 -11.27
CA GLY A 128 1.73 26.45 -10.93
C GLY A 128 1.76 26.10 -9.43
N PRO A 129 0.88 25.18 -8.99
CA PRO A 129 0.88 24.69 -7.61
C PRO A 129 2.16 23.90 -7.33
N PHE A 130 2.51 23.75 -6.05
CA PHE A 130 3.68 22.96 -5.69
C PHE A 130 3.42 21.49 -6.06
N VAL A 131 4.44 20.83 -6.59
CA VAL A 131 4.30 19.46 -7.06
C VAL A 131 4.91 18.49 -6.06
N PRO A 132 4.30 17.31 -5.87
CA PRO A 132 4.78 16.35 -4.90
C PRO A 132 6.13 15.74 -5.32
N ASP A 133 6.95 15.43 -4.34
CA ASP A 133 8.25 14.78 -4.45
C ASP A 133 8.42 13.81 -3.28
N LEU A 134 8.87 12.58 -3.55
CA LEU A 134 8.94 11.53 -2.54
C LEU A 134 10.38 11.30 -2.10
N LEU A 135 10.61 11.44 -0.79
CA LEU A 135 11.82 10.97 -0.11
C LEU A 135 11.66 9.48 0.21
N ALA A 136 12.12 8.62 -0.69
CA ALA A 136 11.92 7.17 -0.60
C ALA A 136 12.49 6.56 0.69
N GLU A 137 13.61 7.08 1.18
CA GLU A 137 14.27 6.67 2.41
C GLU A 137 13.44 6.94 3.68
N ALA A 138 12.62 8.00 3.67
CA ALA A 138 11.73 8.33 4.78
C ALA A 138 10.35 7.66 4.68
N CYS A 139 10.02 7.10 3.51
CA CYS A 139 8.74 6.41 3.28
C CYS A 139 8.75 5.04 3.96
N THR A 140 7.85 4.82 4.91
CA THR A 140 7.67 3.52 5.57
C THR A 140 6.75 2.57 4.80
N GLY A 141 6.01 3.08 3.80
CA GLY A 141 4.98 2.31 3.09
C GLY A 141 3.69 2.12 3.89
N CYS A 142 3.41 2.94 4.92
CA CYS A 142 2.24 2.77 5.79
C CYS A 142 0.87 2.92 5.11
N GLY A 143 0.81 3.53 3.93
CA GLY A 143 -0.43 3.76 3.19
C GLY A 143 -1.26 4.97 3.60
N ALA A 144 -0.84 5.76 4.60
CA ALA A 144 -1.52 6.99 5.07
C ALA A 144 -2.02 7.91 3.95
N CYS A 145 -1.15 8.14 2.98
CA CYS A 145 -1.40 9.02 1.84
C CYS A 145 -2.35 8.45 0.78
N ILE A 146 -2.59 7.12 0.77
CA ILE A 146 -3.41 6.45 -0.25
C ILE A 146 -4.89 6.71 0.03
N SER A 147 -5.34 6.46 1.27
CA SER A 147 -6.75 6.62 1.66
C SER A 147 -7.24 8.07 1.60
N VAL A 148 -6.35 9.05 1.82
CA VAL A 148 -6.69 10.48 1.77
C VAL A 148 -6.63 11.08 0.36
N CYS A 149 -6.17 10.33 -0.64
CA CYS A 149 -6.02 10.86 -2.00
C CYS A 149 -7.38 10.99 -2.69
N PRO A 150 -7.88 12.21 -2.98
CA PRO A 150 -9.24 12.39 -3.49
C PRO A 150 -9.44 11.86 -4.92
N VAL A 151 -8.35 11.65 -5.67
CA VAL A 151 -8.37 11.19 -7.06
C VAL A 151 -7.70 9.82 -7.25
N GLY A 152 -7.30 9.15 -6.16
CA GLY A 152 -6.63 7.84 -6.23
C GLY A 152 -5.31 7.85 -7.00
N ALA A 153 -4.58 8.98 -7.03
CA ALA A 153 -3.31 9.12 -7.73
C ALA A 153 -2.10 8.57 -6.94
N VAL A 154 -2.30 8.08 -5.72
CA VAL A 154 -1.23 7.51 -4.89
C VAL A 154 -1.44 6.01 -4.74
N SER A 155 -0.43 5.22 -5.05
CA SER A 155 -0.47 3.75 -4.96
C SER A 155 0.86 3.20 -4.46
N THR A 156 0.91 1.93 -4.07
CA THR A 156 2.17 1.29 -3.68
C THR A 156 3.03 0.91 -4.89
N ALA A 157 4.34 1.03 -4.75
CA ALA A 157 5.33 0.62 -5.75
C ALA A 157 6.54 -0.05 -5.07
N PRO A 158 7.25 -0.97 -5.74
CA PRO A 158 8.46 -1.58 -5.21
C PRO A 158 9.50 -0.50 -4.85
N ARG A 159 10.15 -0.64 -3.70
CA ARG A 159 11.17 0.33 -3.24
C ARG A 159 12.37 0.46 -4.17
N ASN A 160 12.67 -0.59 -4.92
CA ASN A 160 13.83 -0.73 -5.81
C ASN A 160 13.50 -0.56 -7.30
N ALA A 161 12.25 -0.23 -7.66
CA ALA A 161 11.99 0.28 -9.00
C ALA A 161 12.65 1.66 -9.07
N GLU A 162 13.61 1.87 -9.99
CA GLU A 162 14.09 3.22 -10.33
C GLU A 162 12.90 4.17 -10.35
N ALA A 163 13.03 5.32 -9.67
CA ALA A 163 11.95 6.30 -9.48
C ALA A 163 11.41 6.76 -10.83
N ALA A 164 10.54 5.95 -11.42
CA ALA A 164 9.85 6.20 -12.65
C ALA A 164 8.68 7.09 -12.25
N TYR A 165 8.86 8.39 -12.47
CA TYR A 165 7.74 9.29 -12.66
C TYR A 165 6.82 8.63 -13.71
N ALA A 166 5.65 8.15 -13.28
CA ALA A 166 4.61 7.56 -14.12
C ALA A 166 3.37 8.47 -14.10
#